data_AF-N9GHE5-F1
#
_entry.id   AF-N9GHE5-F1
#
_cell.length_a   1.000
_cell.length_b   1.000
_cell.length_c   1.000
_cell.angle_alpha   90.00
_cell.angle_beta   90.00
_cell.angle_gamma   90.00
#
_symmetry.space_group_name_H-M   'P 1'
#
loop_
_entity.id
_entity.type
_entity.pdbx_description
1 polymer ?
#
loop_
_entity_poly.entity_id
_entity_poly.type
_entity_poly.pdbx_seq_one_letter_code
_entity_poly.pdbx_strand_id
1 'polypeptide(L)'
;MPIDTVQQALHIRRKKNAQVFRNIARLWDIGNKSTNDQELLDKLHPWGEAHDLHFFNVLPLLLTVFSVCCLVFGYFIHPHIQFIWSFLAAFLTGFLAYLLYEPKQPLIQVTEFLEQRMMTLRYQLNFQQLPTYLPIQAQPSLVISRLRQLFPLFYRGTESNQITQYASTTWHDGTTEHQVLIFQYHYVSEMPILQDKSSDKKIVKEIHKDLWGAFIFQMPNLGIAVSNQRSRFFEPYGSVWESSDISVNRNLKIFGRSQHELAKSISPSMTLKLHDFFQHFKGDLIYHHQEQILCYVGEQNLLQTTSKRDQINDIPALRGHLRTMTMPQYQRFQELMLNLIR
;
A
#
# COMPACT_ATOMS: atom_id res chain seq x y z
N MET A 1 6.13 49.51 20.60
CA MET A 1 6.52 48.18 21.13
C MET A 1 5.60 47.00 20.70
N PRO A 2 5.23 46.84 19.41
CA PRO A 2 4.77 45.53 18.91
C PRO A 2 5.65 44.95 17.78
N ILE A 3 6.66 45.68 17.30
CA ILE A 3 7.53 45.24 16.19
C ILE A 3 8.57 44.22 16.68
N ASP A 4 9.15 44.43 17.87
CA ASP A 4 10.16 43.53 18.44
C ASP A 4 9.58 42.15 18.79
N THR A 5 8.33 42.11 19.28
CA THR A 5 7.61 40.86 19.57
C THR A 5 7.26 40.11 18.28
N VAL A 6 6.92 40.80 17.19
CA VAL A 6 6.66 40.16 15.89
C VAL A 6 7.96 39.65 15.26
N GLN A 7 9.06 40.40 15.35
CA GLN A 7 10.38 39.94 14.87
C GLN A 7 10.90 38.74 15.68
N GLN A 8 10.75 38.77 17.00
CA GLN A 8 11.10 37.63 17.86
C GLN A 8 10.21 36.42 17.54
N ALA A 9 8.90 36.59 17.36
CA ALA A 9 7.99 35.49 16.99
C ALA A 9 8.34 34.88 15.62
N LEU A 10 8.66 35.70 14.62
CA LEU A 10 9.11 35.24 13.31
C LEU A 10 10.47 34.53 13.38
N HIS A 11 11.40 35.03 14.19
CA HIS A 11 12.71 34.42 14.37
C HIS A 11 12.62 33.07 15.09
N ILE A 12 11.82 32.99 16.17
CA ILE A 12 11.53 31.75 16.90
C ILE A 12 10.87 30.74 15.98
N ARG A 13 9.91 31.17 15.14
CA ARG A 13 9.26 30.30 14.16
C ARG A 13 10.24 29.73 13.14
N ARG A 14 11.05 30.58 12.49
CA ARG A 14 12.08 30.12 11.54
C ARG A 14 13.05 29.16 12.20
N LYS A 15 13.46 29.41 13.45
CA LYS A 15 14.34 28.52 14.21
C LYS A 15 13.68 27.17 14.51
N LYS A 16 12.42 27.15 14.93
CA LYS A 16 11.65 25.94 15.22
C LYS A 16 11.37 25.13 13.95
N ASN A 17 10.96 25.76 12.86
CA ASN A 17 10.74 25.07 11.59
C ASN A 17 12.06 24.54 11.00
N ALA A 18 13.16 25.30 11.08
CA ALA A 18 14.49 24.80 10.70
C ALA A 18 14.97 23.64 11.59
N GLN A 19 14.51 23.57 12.85
CA GLN A 19 14.74 22.42 13.73
C GLN A 19 13.91 21.21 13.31
N VAL A 20 12.65 21.38 12.92
CA VAL A 20 11.82 20.30 12.34
C VAL A 20 12.45 19.75 11.06
N PHE A 21 12.97 20.61 10.17
CA PHE A 21 13.70 20.16 8.97
C PHE A 21 14.98 19.38 9.30
N ARG A 22 15.74 19.81 10.32
CA ARG A 22 16.91 19.05 10.80
C ARG A 22 16.51 17.71 11.40
N ASN A 23 15.38 17.66 12.12
CA ASN A 23 14.84 16.41 12.65
C ASN A 23 14.45 15.46 11.52
N ILE A 24 13.75 15.96 10.50
CA ILE A 24 13.41 15.23 9.28
C ILE A 24 14.67 14.68 8.58
N ALA A 25 15.70 15.51 8.41
CA ALA A 25 16.96 15.08 7.79
C ALA A 25 17.65 13.96 8.60
N ARG A 26 17.64 14.07 9.94
CA ARG A 26 18.18 13.04 10.84
C ARG A 26 17.35 11.75 10.76
N LEU A 27 16.03 11.82 10.61
CA LEU A 27 15.16 10.66 10.43
C LEU A 27 15.49 9.90 9.13
N TRP A 28 15.71 10.62 8.03
CA TRP A 28 16.19 10.03 6.77
C TRP A 28 17.54 9.31 6.96
N ASP A 29 18.50 9.96 7.62
CA ASP A 29 19.82 9.39 7.87
C ASP A 29 19.76 8.12 8.73
N ILE A 30 18.93 8.12 9.78
CA ILE A 30 18.69 6.94 10.63
C ILE A 30 18.06 5.82 9.81
N GLY A 31 17.02 6.11 9.03
CA GLY A 31 16.36 5.10 8.20
C GLY A 31 17.29 4.43 7.18
N ASN A 32 18.19 5.22 6.58
CA ASN A 32 19.19 4.71 5.63
C ASN A 32 20.29 3.89 6.30
N LYS A 33 20.76 4.30 7.49
CA LYS A 33 21.87 3.64 8.18
C LYS A 33 21.49 2.42 9.01
N SER A 34 20.22 2.28 9.39
CA SER A 34 19.79 1.14 10.20
C SER A 34 19.72 -0.14 9.39
N THR A 35 20.31 -1.19 9.97
CA THR A 35 20.38 -2.54 9.39
C THR A 35 19.36 -3.49 10.00
N ASN A 36 18.87 -3.20 11.21
CA ASN A 36 17.85 -3.98 11.91
C ASN A 36 16.68 -3.10 12.38
N ASP A 37 15.51 -3.71 12.56
CA ASP A 37 14.28 -3.03 12.98
C ASP A 37 14.39 -2.48 14.41
N GLN A 38 15.00 -3.24 15.33
CA GLN A 38 15.31 -2.80 16.69
C GLN A 38 16.34 -1.67 16.70
N GLU A 39 17.39 -1.75 15.87
CA GLU A 39 18.41 -0.71 15.76
C GLU A 39 17.80 0.63 15.27
N LEU A 40 16.86 0.56 14.33
CA LEU A 40 16.07 1.73 13.90
C LEU A 40 15.27 2.32 15.07
N LEU A 41 14.54 1.49 15.82
CA LEU A 41 13.74 1.92 16.98
C LEU A 41 14.59 2.47 18.13
N ASP A 42 15.82 1.99 18.30
CA ASP A 42 16.73 2.42 19.36
C ASP A 42 17.41 3.74 19.01
N LYS A 43 17.78 3.95 17.75
CA LYS A 43 18.30 5.26 17.27
C LYS A 43 17.26 6.38 17.34
N LEU A 44 15.98 6.03 17.39
CA LEU A 44 14.87 6.97 17.63
C LEU A 44 14.72 7.37 19.12
N HIS A 45 15.37 6.67 20.07
CA HIS A 45 15.19 6.86 21.52
C HIS A 45 15.99 8.03 22.13
N PRO A 46 17.23 8.37 21.71
CA PRO A 46 17.93 9.54 22.24
C PRO A 46 17.79 10.74 21.29
N TRP A 47 16.62 11.39 21.29
CA TRP A 47 16.43 12.60 20.49
C TRP A 47 16.79 13.91 21.21
N GLY A 48 16.86 13.91 22.54
CA GLY A 48 17.10 15.11 23.35
C GLY A 48 15.87 16.03 23.43
N GLU A 49 16.07 17.29 23.82
CA GLU A 49 15.01 18.27 24.10
C GLU A 49 14.22 18.75 22.87
N ALA A 50 14.68 18.38 21.67
CA ALA A 50 14.24 18.93 20.38
C ALA A 50 13.35 17.93 19.60
N HIS A 51 12.28 17.40 20.19
CA HIS A 51 11.54 16.26 19.63
C HIS A 51 10.36 16.60 18.70
N ASP A 52 10.02 17.88 18.55
CA ASP A 52 8.86 18.31 17.76
C ASP A 52 9.03 17.95 16.27
N LEU A 53 7.96 17.39 15.68
CA LEU A 53 7.85 17.10 14.24
C LEU A 53 6.75 17.91 13.53
N HIS A 54 6.03 18.76 14.25
CA HIS A 54 4.97 19.59 13.68
C HIS A 54 5.49 20.98 13.25
N PHE A 55 5.09 21.42 12.06
CA PHE A 55 5.38 22.77 11.61
C PHE A 55 4.49 23.79 12.33
N PHE A 56 5.08 24.88 12.81
CA PHE A 56 4.35 25.94 13.51
C PHE A 56 3.64 26.85 12.51
N ASN A 57 2.38 26.57 12.19
CA ASN A 57 1.58 27.30 11.20
C ASN A 57 0.49 28.22 11.80
N VAL A 58 0.55 28.52 13.09
CA VAL A 58 -0.42 29.38 13.79
C VAL A 58 -0.46 30.80 13.19
N LEU A 59 0.69 31.38 12.85
CA LEU A 59 0.78 32.75 12.31
C LEU A 59 0.20 32.87 10.88
N PRO A 60 0.52 31.98 9.91
CA PRO A 60 -0.20 31.91 8.63
C PRO A 60 -1.71 31.77 8.78
N LEU A 61 -2.16 30.93 9.74
CA LEU A 61 -3.58 30.74 9.98
C LEU A 61 -4.25 32.02 10.49
N LEU A 62 -3.63 32.71 11.45
CA LEU A 62 -4.13 34.00 11.95
C LEU A 62 -4.13 35.07 10.85
N LEU A 63 -3.10 35.13 10.01
CA LEU A 63 -3.07 36.03 8.85
C LEU A 63 -4.16 35.70 7.83
N THR A 64 -4.48 34.43 7.64
CA THR A 64 -5.58 33.98 6.77
C THR A 64 -6.93 34.41 7.34
N VAL A 65 -7.15 34.19 8.64
CA VAL A 65 -8.36 34.66 9.34
C VAL A 65 -8.48 36.18 9.26
N PHE A 66 -7.38 36.91 9.46
CA PHE A 66 -7.35 38.36 9.35
C PHE A 66 -7.66 38.83 7.92
N SER A 67 -7.10 38.17 6.91
CA SER A 67 -7.38 38.44 5.49
C SER A 67 -8.88 38.27 5.17
N VAL A 68 -9.50 37.18 5.64
CA VAL A 68 -10.94 36.94 5.48
C VAL A 68 -11.77 37.98 6.23
N CYS A 69 -11.43 38.30 7.48
CA CYS A 69 -12.11 39.34 8.24
C CYS A 69 -12.02 40.70 7.54
N CYS A 70 -10.85 41.08 7.02
CA CYS A 70 -10.68 42.32 6.26
C CYS A 70 -11.61 42.38 5.04
N LEU A 71 -11.74 41.29 4.28
CA LEU A 71 -12.67 41.21 3.14
C LEU A 71 -14.13 41.39 3.58
N VAL A 72 -14.54 40.70 4.64
CA VAL A 72 -15.92 40.77 5.16
C VAL A 72 -16.22 42.17 5.67
N PHE A 73 -15.35 42.77 6.48
CA PHE A 73 -15.54 44.14 6.98
C PHE A 73 -15.51 45.18 5.85
N GLY A 74 -14.65 45.00 4.84
CA GLY A 74 -14.61 45.87 3.66
C GLY A 74 -15.88 45.82 2.83
N TYR A 75 -16.53 44.67 2.76
CA TYR A 75 -17.81 44.50 2.07
C TYR A 75 -18.98 45.17 2.83
N PHE A 76 -19.02 45.05 4.16
CA PHE A 76 -20.10 45.62 4.98
C PHE A 76 -19.97 47.14 5.28
N ILE A 77 -18.75 47.70 5.33
CA ILE A 77 -18.49 49.12 5.67
C ILE A 77 -18.31 49.97 4.39
N HIS A 78 -18.99 49.57 3.30
CA HIS A 78 -18.93 50.17 1.97
C HIS A 78 -19.06 51.72 1.89
N PRO A 79 -19.68 52.46 2.83
CA PRO A 79 -19.72 53.93 2.78
C PRO A 79 -18.45 54.66 3.25
N HIS A 80 -17.57 54.03 4.05
CA HIS A 80 -16.52 54.78 4.78
C HIS A 80 -15.07 54.40 4.44
N ILE A 81 -14.82 53.23 3.88
CA ILE A 81 -13.48 52.80 3.46
C ILE A 81 -13.58 52.38 2.00
N GLN A 82 -12.79 53.00 1.11
CA GLN A 82 -12.79 52.62 -0.30
C GLN A 82 -12.43 51.12 -0.38
N PHE A 83 -13.38 50.30 -0.83
CA PHE A 83 -13.31 48.84 -0.94
C PHE A 83 -11.96 48.33 -1.49
N ILE A 84 -11.33 49.10 -2.38
CA ILE A 84 -10.01 48.88 -2.97
C ILE A 84 -8.91 48.70 -1.90
N TRP A 85 -8.90 49.52 -0.83
CA TRP A 85 -7.89 49.42 0.23
C TRP A 85 -8.07 48.18 1.11
N SER A 86 -9.31 47.80 1.39
CA SER A 86 -9.61 46.55 2.11
C SER A 86 -9.20 45.33 1.28
N PHE A 87 -9.53 45.34 -0.01
CA PHE A 87 -9.13 44.28 -0.93
C PHE A 87 -7.60 44.14 -1.04
N LEU A 88 -6.88 45.27 -1.17
CA LEU A 88 -5.42 45.28 -1.20
C LEU A 88 -4.81 44.75 0.11
N ALA A 89 -5.34 45.16 1.26
CA ALA A 89 -4.89 44.68 2.57
C ALA A 89 -5.14 43.17 2.75
N ALA A 90 -6.30 42.68 2.33
CA ALA A 90 -6.62 41.25 2.34
C ALA A 90 -5.71 40.45 1.42
N PHE A 91 -5.43 40.96 0.22
CA PHE A 91 -4.52 40.31 -0.73
C PHE A 91 -3.08 40.25 -0.19
N LEU A 92 -2.56 41.35 0.37
CA LEU A 92 -1.23 41.39 0.98
C LEU A 92 -1.10 40.41 2.15
N THR A 93 -2.08 40.39 3.05
CA THR A 93 -2.08 39.51 4.22
C THR A 93 -2.28 38.04 3.85
N GLY A 94 -3.11 37.75 2.84
CA GLY A 94 -3.28 36.41 2.29
C GLY A 94 -2.04 35.90 1.55
N PHE A 95 -1.39 36.76 0.75
CA PHE A 95 -0.14 36.44 0.07
C PHE A 95 0.99 36.21 1.08
N LEU A 96 1.08 37.03 2.13
CA LEU A 96 2.01 36.83 3.23
C LEU A 96 1.72 35.50 3.96
N ALA A 97 0.45 35.17 4.22
CA ALA A 97 0.07 33.89 4.82
C ALA A 97 0.51 32.70 3.96
N TYR A 98 0.33 32.79 2.64
CA TYR A 98 0.76 31.77 1.68
C TYR A 98 2.27 31.56 1.68
N LEU A 99 3.06 32.64 1.56
CA LEU A 99 4.53 32.55 1.60
C LEU A 99 5.06 31.98 2.92
N LEU A 100 4.33 32.24 4.01
CA LEU A 100 4.72 31.77 5.33
C LEU A 100 4.19 30.35 5.63
N TYR A 101 3.28 29.78 4.84
CA TYR A 101 2.71 28.47 5.10
C TYR A 101 3.72 27.36 4.78
N GLU A 102 4.00 26.48 5.75
CA GLU A 102 4.84 25.30 5.52
C GLU A 102 3.99 24.04 5.42
N PRO A 103 4.05 23.28 4.30
CA PRO A 103 3.24 22.10 4.11
C PRO A 103 3.72 20.94 4.99
N LYS A 104 2.78 20.11 5.46
CA LYS A 104 3.08 18.87 6.22
C LYS A 104 3.69 17.76 5.35
N GLN A 105 3.78 17.94 4.03
CA GLN A 105 4.23 16.91 3.08
C GLN A 105 5.59 16.26 3.43
N PRO A 106 6.65 17.01 3.82
CA PRO A 106 7.94 16.39 4.15
C PRO A 106 7.86 15.42 5.33
N LEU A 107 6.99 15.69 6.31
CA LEU A 107 6.79 14.81 7.45
C LEU A 107 6.09 13.51 7.05
N ILE A 108 5.08 13.62 6.17
CA ILE A 108 4.35 12.46 5.65
C ILE A 108 5.31 11.56 4.87
N GLN A 109 6.12 12.13 3.98
CA GLN A 109 7.10 11.38 3.18
C GLN A 109 8.12 10.64 4.04
N VAL A 110 8.66 11.29 5.07
CA VAL A 110 9.60 10.64 6.02
C VAL A 110 8.92 9.50 6.77
N THR A 111 7.69 9.71 7.20
CA THR A 111 6.93 8.70 7.95
C THR A 111 6.65 7.49 7.06
N GLU A 112 6.19 7.70 5.82
CA GLU A 112 5.97 6.65 4.84
C GLU A 112 7.26 5.90 4.50
N PHE A 113 8.37 6.63 4.34
CA PHE A 113 9.68 6.02 4.15
C PHE A 113 10.09 5.14 5.33
N LEU A 114 9.94 5.62 6.57
CA LEU A 114 10.28 4.84 7.76
C LEU A 114 9.35 3.65 7.97
N GLU A 115 8.07 3.76 7.63
CA GLU A 115 7.13 2.63 7.60
C GLU A 115 7.59 1.57 6.58
N GLN A 116 7.89 1.98 5.35
CA GLN A 116 8.37 1.08 4.29
C GLN A 116 9.72 0.44 4.68
N ARG A 117 10.62 1.20 5.31
CA ARG A 117 11.88 0.67 5.83
C ARG A 117 11.63 -0.33 6.94
N MET A 118 10.71 -0.05 7.86
CA MET A 118 10.31 -0.98 8.92
C MET A 118 9.74 -2.28 8.35
N MET A 119 8.91 -2.21 7.30
CA MET A 119 8.42 -3.40 6.59
C MET A 119 9.57 -4.19 5.97
N THR A 120 10.53 -3.51 5.34
CA THR A 120 11.72 -4.14 4.74
C THR A 120 12.56 -4.85 5.80
N LEU A 121 12.80 -4.22 6.95
CA LEU A 121 13.65 -4.77 8.01
C LEU A 121 12.97 -5.90 8.79
N ARG A 122 11.70 -5.71 9.17
CA ARG A 122 10.96 -6.67 10.01
C ARG A 122 10.46 -7.89 9.24
N TYR A 123 10.04 -7.69 7.99
CA TYR A 123 9.39 -8.72 7.17
C TYR A 123 10.23 -9.12 5.95
N GLN A 124 11.45 -8.57 5.80
CA GLN A 124 12.32 -8.83 4.65
C GLN A 124 11.62 -8.56 3.30
N LEU A 125 10.73 -7.55 3.29
CA LEU A 125 9.96 -7.13 2.11
C LEU A 125 10.75 -6.09 1.33
N ASN A 126 11.47 -6.52 0.30
CA ASN A 126 12.22 -5.62 -0.56
C ASN A 126 11.32 -5.08 -1.68
N PHE A 127 10.79 -3.88 -1.48
CA PHE A 127 9.89 -3.23 -2.43
C PHE A 127 10.57 -2.89 -3.76
N GLN A 128 9.83 -3.06 -4.85
CA GLN A 128 10.26 -2.80 -6.23
C GLN A 128 11.49 -3.59 -6.70
N GLN A 129 11.93 -4.59 -5.91
CA GLN A 129 13.01 -5.50 -6.26
C GLN A 129 12.45 -6.83 -6.75
N LEU A 130 13.16 -7.45 -7.69
CA LEU A 130 12.86 -8.79 -8.16
C LEU A 130 13.59 -9.82 -7.27
N PRO A 131 13.02 -11.02 -7.10
CA PRO A 131 13.72 -12.12 -6.43
C PRO A 131 15.04 -12.45 -7.12
N THR A 132 16.08 -12.77 -6.33
CA THR A 132 17.44 -13.09 -6.80
C THR A 132 17.51 -14.31 -7.71
N TYR A 133 16.52 -15.19 -7.65
CA TYR A 133 16.37 -16.33 -8.55
C TYR A 133 16.09 -15.93 -10.01
N LEU A 134 15.50 -14.76 -10.24
CA LEU A 134 15.23 -14.28 -11.59
C LEU A 134 16.48 -13.60 -12.18
N PRO A 135 16.74 -13.72 -13.49
CA PRO A 135 17.94 -13.18 -14.11
C PRO A 135 18.03 -11.66 -13.90
N ILE A 136 19.07 -11.23 -13.17
CA ILE A 136 19.31 -9.85 -12.71
C ILE A 136 19.40 -8.83 -13.87
N GLN A 137 19.67 -9.30 -15.09
CA GLN A 137 19.80 -8.45 -16.29
C GLN A 137 18.47 -8.09 -16.95
N ALA A 138 17.34 -8.64 -16.50
CA ALA A 138 16.03 -8.33 -17.07
C ALA A 138 15.45 -7.05 -16.47
N GLN A 139 14.90 -6.17 -17.33
CA GLN A 139 14.15 -5.00 -16.87
C GLN A 139 12.96 -5.45 -16.01
N PRO A 140 12.77 -4.90 -14.78
CA PRO A 140 11.71 -5.34 -13.88
C PRO A 140 10.31 -5.30 -14.49
N SER A 141 10.02 -4.25 -15.27
CA SER A 141 8.75 -4.10 -15.99
C SER A 141 8.46 -5.26 -16.95
N LEU A 142 9.49 -5.76 -17.65
CA LEU A 142 9.35 -6.88 -18.58
C LEU A 142 9.09 -8.20 -17.85
N VAL A 143 9.78 -8.43 -16.73
CA VAL A 143 9.56 -9.63 -15.89
C VAL A 143 8.15 -9.65 -15.32
N ILE A 144 7.68 -8.52 -14.77
CA ILE A 144 6.32 -8.40 -14.24
C ILE A 144 5.28 -8.59 -15.36
N SER A 145 5.51 -8.02 -16.55
CA SER A 145 4.63 -8.24 -17.70
C SER A 145 4.58 -9.71 -18.12
N ARG A 146 5.72 -10.41 -18.12
CA ARG A 146 5.79 -11.85 -18.42
C ARG A 146 5.06 -12.67 -17.36
N LEU A 147 5.29 -12.41 -16.07
CA LEU A 147 4.57 -13.08 -14.98
C LEU A 147 3.06 -12.88 -15.11
N ARG A 148 2.63 -11.68 -15.48
CA ARG A 148 1.22 -11.39 -15.76
C ARG A 148 0.67 -12.21 -16.93
N GLN A 149 1.45 -12.41 -17.99
CA GLN A 149 1.06 -13.20 -19.16
C GLN A 149 0.97 -14.70 -18.88
N LEU A 150 1.77 -15.21 -17.93
CA LEU A 150 1.76 -16.63 -17.56
C LEU A 150 0.44 -17.06 -16.88
N PHE A 151 -0.26 -16.13 -16.23
CA PHE A 151 -1.49 -16.47 -15.50
C PHE A 151 -2.71 -15.77 -16.11
N PRO A 152 -3.79 -16.50 -16.41
CA PRO A 152 -5.01 -15.92 -16.97
C PRO A 152 -5.75 -15.00 -15.97
N LEU A 153 -5.34 -14.96 -14.71
CA LEU A 153 -5.97 -14.18 -13.64
C LEU A 153 -5.84 -12.67 -13.79
N PHE A 154 -4.91 -12.19 -14.61
CA PHE A 154 -4.50 -10.79 -14.68
C PHE A 154 -5.10 -9.99 -15.85
N TYR A 155 -6.23 -10.45 -16.38
CA TYR A 155 -6.98 -9.78 -17.45
C TYR A 155 -8.45 -9.59 -17.03
N ARG A 156 -8.67 -9.04 -15.82
CA ARG A 156 -10.02 -8.84 -15.24
C ARG A 156 -10.67 -7.53 -15.67
N GLY A 157 -9.88 -6.47 -15.79
CA GLY A 157 -10.29 -5.14 -16.21
C GLY A 157 -10.43 -5.04 -17.72
N THR A 158 -11.38 -4.23 -18.17
CA THR A 158 -11.57 -3.93 -19.59
C THR A 158 -10.59 -2.86 -20.07
N GLU A 159 -10.29 -1.88 -19.21
CA GLU A 159 -9.45 -0.73 -19.57
C GLU A 159 -8.00 -0.92 -19.15
N SER A 160 -7.77 -1.26 -17.88
CA SER A 160 -6.41 -1.38 -17.35
C SER A 160 -6.29 -2.57 -16.41
N ASN A 161 -5.10 -3.18 -16.46
CA ASN A 161 -4.72 -4.34 -15.68
C ASN A 161 -3.25 -4.18 -15.32
N GLN A 162 -2.92 -3.70 -14.13
CA GLN A 162 -1.55 -3.33 -13.77
C GLN A 162 -1.17 -3.86 -12.41
N ILE A 163 0.06 -4.38 -12.30
CA ILE A 163 0.67 -4.64 -11.00
C ILE A 163 1.34 -3.34 -10.57
N THR A 164 0.75 -2.66 -9.59
CA THR A 164 1.13 -1.29 -9.19
C THR A 164 2.27 -1.30 -8.18
N GLN A 165 2.26 -2.25 -7.25
CA GLN A 165 3.27 -2.42 -6.23
C GLN A 165 3.69 -3.89 -6.15
N TYR A 166 4.98 -4.13 -5.92
CA TYR A 166 5.50 -5.47 -5.67
C TYR A 166 6.66 -5.43 -4.68
N ALA A 167 6.85 -6.51 -3.93
CA ALA A 167 7.94 -6.68 -2.98
C ALA A 167 8.45 -8.12 -3.02
N SER A 168 9.77 -8.30 -3.14
CA SER A 168 10.40 -9.61 -3.07
C SER A 168 10.80 -9.96 -1.64
N THR A 169 10.65 -11.22 -1.27
CA THR A 169 11.04 -11.76 0.04
C THR A 169 11.42 -13.23 -0.09
N THR A 170 12.03 -13.77 0.95
CA THR A 170 12.42 -15.18 1.05
C THR A 170 11.73 -15.81 2.23
N TRP A 171 11.02 -16.90 1.99
CA TRP A 171 10.39 -17.68 3.06
C TRP A 171 11.16 -18.97 3.27
N HIS A 172 11.26 -19.39 4.52
CA HIS A 172 11.93 -20.63 4.88
C HIS A 172 10.91 -21.60 5.48
N ASP A 173 10.72 -22.76 4.84
CA ASP A 173 9.82 -23.81 5.31
C ASP A 173 10.52 -24.82 6.26
N GLY A 174 11.71 -24.48 6.74
CA GLY A 174 12.55 -25.34 7.58
C GLY A 174 13.43 -26.33 6.79
N THR A 175 13.10 -26.60 5.53
CA THR A 175 13.88 -27.49 4.64
C THR A 175 14.46 -26.74 3.45
N THR A 176 13.67 -25.88 2.81
CA THR A 176 14.05 -25.13 1.61
C THR A 176 13.72 -23.66 1.75
N GLU A 177 14.47 -22.83 1.04
CA GLU A 177 14.17 -21.41 0.90
C GLU A 177 13.37 -21.18 -0.37
N HIS A 178 12.20 -20.56 -0.22
CA HIS A 178 11.32 -20.19 -1.31
C HIS A 178 11.44 -18.71 -1.58
N GLN A 179 11.71 -18.38 -2.84
CA GLN A 179 11.66 -17.02 -3.32
C GLN A 179 10.21 -16.63 -3.55
N VAL A 180 9.80 -15.47 -3.03
CA VAL A 180 8.42 -15.00 -3.08
C VAL A 180 8.36 -13.55 -3.55
N LEU A 181 7.40 -13.25 -4.41
CA LEU A 181 7.09 -11.91 -4.88
C LEU A 181 5.65 -11.58 -4.53
N ILE A 182 5.45 -10.71 -3.54
CA ILE A 182 4.14 -10.17 -3.16
C ILE A 182 3.81 -9.03 -4.09
N PHE A 183 2.54 -8.88 -4.48
CA PHE A 183 2.12 -7.82 -5.36
C PHE A 183 0.73 -7.27 -5.01
N GLN A 184 0.50 -6.03 -5.45
CA GLN A 184 -0.80 -5.40 -5.59
C GLN A 184 -1.15 -5.32 -7.07
N TYR A 185 -2.31 -5.83 -7.42
CA TYR A 185 -2.88 -5.80 -8.76
C TYR A 185 -4.10 -4.87 -8.79
N HIS A 186 -4.00 -3.82 -9.59
CA HIS A 186 -5.08 -2.87 -9.84
C HIS A 186 -5.70 -3.15 -11.20
N TYR A 187 -7.03 -3.19 -11.27
CA TYR A 187 -7.73 -3.23 -12.54
C TYR A 187 -8.90 -2.27 -12.57
N VAL A 188 -9.16 -1.76 -13.78
CA VAL A 188 -10.27 -0.85 -14.07
C VAL A 188 -11.20 -1.51 -15.05
N SER A 189 -12.46 -1.58 -14.67
CA SER A 189 -13.55 -2.06 -15.53
C SER A 189 -14.53 -0.93 -15.76
N GLU A 190 -14.91 -0.73 -17.01
CA GLU A 190 -16.01 0.15 -17.38
C GLU A 190 -17.33 -0.61 -17.30
N MET A 191 -18.34 -0.01 -16.66
CA MET A 191 -19.71 -0.50 -16.71
C MET A 191 -20.59 0.53 -17.42
N PRO A 192 -21.26 0.15 -18.53
CA PRO A 192 -22.24 1.02 -19.14
C PRO A 192 -23.44 1.14 -18.21
N ILE A 193 -23.73 2.35 -17.74
CA ILE A 193 -24.99 2.61 -17.05
C ILE A 193 -26.05 2.74 -18.14
N LEU A 194 -26.96 1.77 -18.21
CA LEU A 194 -28.16 1.88 -19.06
C LEU A 194 -28.95 3.09 -18.55
N GLN A 195 -29.14 4.10 -19.40
CA GLN A 195 -30.09 5.17 -19.15
C GLN A 195 -31.09 5.33 -20.27
N ASP A 196 -32.25 5.83 -19.85
CA ASP A 196 -33.53 5.89 -20.51
C ASP A 196 -33.48 6.45 -21.94
N LYS A 197 -34.46 6.04 -22.77
CA LYS A 197 -34.54 6.13 -24.24
C LYS A 197 -34.44 7.55 -24.87
N SER A 198 -34.04 8.57 -24.12
CA SER A 198 -34.18 9.98 -24.49
C SER A 198 -32.87 10.77 -24.63
N SER A 199 -31.68 10.22 -24.33
CA SER A 199 -30.44 11.01 -24.46
C SER A 199 -29.27 10.20 -25.03
N ASP A 200 -28.61 10.74 -26.04
CA ASP A 200 -27.53 10.11 -26.82
C ASP A 200 -26.14 10.17 -26.13
N LYS A 201 -26.12 10.34 -24.81
CA LYS A 201 -24.88 10.45 -24.02
C LYS A 201 -24.68 9.19 -23.17
N LYS A 202 -23.71 8.36 -23.57
CA LYS A 202 -23.27 7.20 -22.77
C LYS A 202 -22.48 7.71 -21.56
N ILE A 203 -23.06 7.59 -20.36
CA ILE A 203 -22.32 7.80 -19.11
C ILE A 203 -21.68 6.46 -18.76
N VAL A 204 -20.36 6.39 -18.92
CA VAL A 204 -19.55 5.23 -18.52
C VAL A 204 -19.06 5.44 -17.10
N LYS A 205 -19.22 4.43 -16.24
CA LYS A 205 -18.66 4.45 -14.89
C LYS A 205 -17.45 3.52 -14.81
N GLU A 206 -16.30 4.10 -14.48
CA GLU A 206 -15.09 3.35 -14.16
C GLU A 206 -15.18 2.77 -12.74
N ILE A 207 -14.91 1.47 -12.62
CA ILE A 207 -14.82 0.76 -11.35
C ILE A 207 -13.38 0.34 -11.15
N HIS A 208 -12.75 0.95 -10.14
CA HIS A 208 -11.41 0.64 -9.70
C HIS A 208 -11.45 -0.46 -8.64
N LYS A 209 -10.64 -1.50 -8.82
CA LYS A 209 -10.51 -2.59 -7.85
C LYS A 209 -9.05 -2.99 -7.66
N ASP A 210 -8.69 -3.16 -6.40
CA ASP A 210 -7.38 -3.65 -5.96
C ASP A 210 -7.50 -5.08 -5.45
N LEU A 211 -6.55 -5.92 -5.87
CA LEU A 211 -6.34 -7.28 -5.39
C LEU A 211 -4.89 -7.42 -4.94
N TRP A 212 -4.62 -8.38 -4.08
CA TRP A 212 -3.27 -8.67 -3.60
C TRP A 212 -2.97 -10.14 -3.73
N GLY A 213 -1.70 -10.46 -3.86
CA GLY A 213 -1.28 -11.81 -4.14
C GLY A 213 0.20 -12.03 -3.94
N ALA A 214 0.61 -13.26 -4.20
CA ALA A 214 2.01 -13.65 -4.19
C ALA A 214 2.31 -14.65 -5.31
N PHE A 215 3.48 -14.48 -5.92
CA PHE A 215 4.13 -15.50 -6.72
C PHE A 215 5.18 -16.20 -5.87
N ILE A 216 5.12 -17.52 -5.80
CA ILE A 216 6.09 -18.35 -5.10
C ILE A 216 6.81 -19.17 -6.15
N PHE A 217 8.13 -19.01 -6.23
CA PHE A 217 8.97 -19.68 -7.21
C PHE A 217 9.49 -21.02 -6.67
N GLN A 218 10.05 -21.84 -7.56
CA GLN A 218 10.62 -23.16 -7.24
C GLN A 218 9.56 -24.16 -6.72
N MET A 219 8.33 -24.01 -7.20
CA MET A 219 7.19 -24.87 -6.86
C MET A 219 7.04 -26.03 -7.84
N PRO A 220 6.43 -27.16 -7.42
CA PRO A 220 6.13 -28.26 -8.34
C PRO A 220 5.12 -27.83 -9.41
N ASN A 221 5.30 -28.33 -10.63
CA ASN A 221 4.46 -28.05 -11.79
C ASN A 221 3.20 -28.92 -11.80
N LEU A 222 2.31 -28.71 -10.82
CA LEU A 222 1.14 -29.57 -10.63
C LEU A 222 0.02 -29.31 -11.65
N GLY A 223 -0.04 -28.13 -12.26
CA GLY A 223 -1.11 -27.80 -13.21
C GLY A 223 -2.51 -27.82 -12.58
N ILE A 224 -2.61 -27.37 -11.32
CA ILE A 224 -3.87 -27.25 -10.57
C ILE A 224 -4.25 -25.77 -10.44
N ALA A 225 -5.52 -25.46 -10.59
CA ALA A 225 -6.11 -24.19 -10.17
C ALA A 225 -7.19 -24.42 -9.12
N VAL A 226 -7.27 -23.54 -8.12
CA VAL A 226 -8.21 -23.65 -7.00
C VAL A 226 -8.86 -22.31 -6.77
N SER A 227 -10.18 -22.29 -6.61
CA SER A 227 -10.94 -21.06 -6.36
C SER A 227 -12.07 -21.30 -5.35
N ASN A 228 -12.31 -20.31 -4.49
CA ASN A 228 -13.52 -20.23 -3.67
C ASN A 228 -14.49 -19.12 -4.11
N GLN A 229 -14.22 -18.47 -5.24
CA GLN A 229 -15.05 -17.39 -5.77
C GLN A 229 -15.71 -17.76 -7.11
N ARG A 230 -15.14 -18.73 -7.84
CA ARG A 230 -15.53 -19.05 -9.21
C ARG A 230 -16.08 -20.46 -9.32
N SER A 231 -17.12 -20.62 -10.13
CA SER A 231 -17.69 -21.93 -10.48
C SER A 231 -17.00 -22.57 -11.68
N ARG A 232 -16.32 -21.78 -12.53
CA ARG A 232 -15.55 -22.23 -13.69
C ARG A 232 -14.22 -21.49 -13.74
N PHE A 233 -13.21 -22.15 -14.29
CA PHE A 233 -11.88 -21.58 -14.46
C PHE A 233 -11.52 -21.39 -15.93
N PHE A 234 -10.48 -20.59 -16.18
CA PHE A 234 -9.98 -20.31 -17.53
C PHE A 234 -9.16 -21.49 -18.07
N GLU A 235 -9.09 -21.62 -19.39
CA GLU A 235 -8.14 -22.53 -20.04
C GLU A 235 -6.70 -22.26 -19.55
N PRO A 236 -5.86 -23.30 -19.35
CA PRO A 236 -6.08 -24.72 -19.65
C PRO A 236 -6.78 -25.53 -18.54
N TYR A 237 -7.33 -24.89 -17.51
CA TYR A 237 -7.86 -25.55 -16.30
C TYR A 237 -9.37 -25.82 -16.42
N GLY A 238 -9.79 -26.58 -17.43
CA GLY A 238 -11.21 -26.86 -17.69
C GLY A 238 -11.81 -28.02 -16.88
N SER A 239 -10.98 -28.97 -16.42
CA SER A 239 -11.46 -30.19 -15.76
C SER A 239 -11.68 -29.95 -14.27
N VAL A 240 -12.86 -30.30 -13.76
CA VAL A 240 -13.21 -30.17 -12.32
C VAL A 240 -12.84 -31.45 -11.58
N TRP A 241 -12.25 -31.29 -10.39
CA TRP A 241 -12.04 -32.37 -9.42
C TRP A 241 -13.05 -32.25 -8.27
N GLU A 242 -13.66 -33.37 -7.92
CA GLU A 242 -14.52 -33.49 -6.74
C GLU A 242 -13.85 -34.40 -5.73
N SER A 243 -13.64 -33.89 -4.52
CA SER A 243 -13.17 -34.68 -3.39
C SER A 243 -14.29 -35.60 -2.88
N SER A 244 -13.93 -36.63 -2.11
CA SER A 244 -14.92 -37.42 -1.35
C SER A 244 -15.59 -36.60 -0.24
N ASP A 245 -14.96 -35.51 0.21
CA ASP A 245 -15.51 -34.62 1.24
C ASP A 245 -16.43 -33.54 0.63
N ILE A 246 -17.72 -33.66 0.94
CA ILE A 246 -18.78 -32.76 0.49
C ILE A 246 -18.57 -31.33 1.02
N SER A 247 -18.02 -31.18 2.23
CA SER A 247 -17.79 -29.86 2.84
C SER A 247 -16.75 -29.05 2.08
N VAL A 248 -15.69 -29.73 1.59
CA VAL A 248 -14.67 -29.13 0.75
C VAL A 248 -15.27 -28.72 -0.59
N ASN A 249 -15.99 -29.61 -1.27
CA ASN A 249 -16.56 -29.35 -2.60
C ASN A 249 -17.60 -28.21 -2.61
N ARG A 250 -18.20 -27.89 -1.46
CA ARG A 250 -19.15 -26.78 -1.31
C ARG A 250 -18.44 -25.43 -1.29
N ASN A 251 -17.29 -25.36 -0.63
CA ASN A 251 -16.58 -24.10 -0.37
C ASN A 251 -15.44 -23.85 -1.34
N LEU A 252 -14.94 -24.90 -2.00
CA LEU A 252 -13.73 -24.88 -2.79
C LEU A 252 -13.92 -25.69 -4.07
N LYS A 253 -13.52 -25.10 -5.19
CA LYS A 253 -13.52 -25.75 -6.50
C LYS A 253 -12.08 -25.94 -6.97
N ILE A 254 -11.74 -27.19 -7.27
CA ILE A 254 -10.42 -27.60 -7.78
C ILE A 254 -10.56 -27.89 -9.26
N PHE A 255 -9.67 -27.31 -10.04
CA PHE A 255 -9.60 -27.40 -11.48
C PHE A 255 -8.22 -27.88 -11.91
N GLY A 256 -8.16 -28.55 -13.06
CA GLY A 256 -6.92 -29.02 -13.67
C GLY A 256 -7.08 -29.21 -15.17
N ARG A 257 -6.01 -29.65 -15.82
CA ARG A 257 -6.02 -29.88 -17.27
C ARG A 257 -6.72 -31.18 -17.63
N SER A 258 -6.46 -32.24 -16.85
CA SER A 258 -7.10 -33.54 -17.01
C SER A 258 -7.40 -34.17 -15.66
N GLN A 259 -8.43 -35.02 -15.61
CA GLN A 259 -8.77 -35.78 -14.41
C GLN A 259 -7.63 -36.72 -13.96
N HIS A 260 -6.83 -37.23 -14.90
CA HIS A 260 -5.71 -38.12 -14.58
C HIS A 260 -4.57 -37.39 -13.87
N GLU A 261 -4.20 -36.18 -14.33
CA GLU A 261 -3.20 -35.34 -13.66
C GLU A 261 -3.69 -34.87 -12.29
N LEU A 262 -4.97 -34.54 -12.18
CA LEU A 262 -5.61 -34.18 -10.91
C LEU A 262 -5.57 -35.33 -9.90
N ALA A 263 -5.92 -36.55 -10.31
CA ALA A 263 -5.89 -37.71 -9.42
C ALA A 263 -4.49 -38.03 -8.89
N LYS A 264 -3.44 -37.70 -9.65
CA LYS A 264 -2.05 -37.92 -9.24
C LYS A 264 -1.52 -36.82 -8.31
N SER A 265 -2.00 -35.59 -8.47
CA SER A 265 -1.50 -34.40 -7.76
C SER A 265 -2.31 -34.05 -6.51
N ILE A 266 -3.63 -34.29 -6.53
CA ILE A 266 -4.53 -34.00 -5.41
C ILE A 266 -4.58 -35.20 -4.45
N SER A 267 -3.80 -35.11 -3.39
CA SER A 267 -3.91 -36.03 -2.25
C SER A 267 -4.97 -35.56 -1.23
N PRO A 268 -5.46 -36.45 -0.35
CA PRO A 268 -6.32 -36.04 0.77
C PRO A 268 -5.66 -34.97 1.67
N SER A 269 -4.34 -35.08 1.90
CA SER A 269 -3.60 -34.09 2.67
C SER A 269 -3.53 -32.73 1.98
N MET A 270 -3.31 -32.69 0.66
CA MET A 270 -3.32 -31.45 -0.11
C MET A 270 -4.71 -30.82 -0.12
N THR A 271 -5.76 -31.63 -0.23
CA THR A 271 -7.16 -31.17 -0.19
C THR A 271 -7.49 -30.49 1.14
N LEU A 272 -7.06 -31.06 2.26
CA LEU A 272 -7.24 -30.47 3.59
C LEU A 272 -6.45 -29.16 3.73
N LYS A 273 -5.17 -29.13 3.33
CA LYS A 273 -4.35 -27.91 3.37
C LYS A 273 -4.96 -26.78 2.55
N LEU A 274 -5.47 -27.09 1.35
CA LEU A 274 -6.20 -26.13 0.51
C LEU A 274 -7.46 -25.63 1.21
N HIS A 275 -8.24 -26.54 1.81
CA HIS A 275 -9.43 -26.16 2.55
C HIS A 275 -9.11 -25.18 3.70
N ASP A 276 -8.12 -25.50 4.54
CA ASP A 276 -7.71 -24.67 5.69
C ASP A 276 -7.20 -23.28 5.25
N PHE A 277 -6.48 -23.21 4.13
CA PHE A 277 -6.03 -21.95 3.55
C PHE A 277 -7.24 -21.08 3.10
N PHE A 278 -8.17 -21.66 2.34
CA PHE A 278 -9.32 -20.94 1.80
C PHE A 278 -10.47 -20.68 2.79
N GLN A 279 -10.39 -21.21 4.02
CA GLN A 279 -11.25 -20.76 5.13
C GLN A 279 -10.94 -19.30 5.51
N HIS A 280 -9.70 -18.86 5.33
CA HIS A 280 -9.22 -17.55 5.75
C HIS A 280 -9.09 -16.55 4.60
N PHE A 281 -8.84 -17.08 3.40
CA PHE A 281 -8.52 -16.29 2.22
C PHE A 281 -9.56 -16.48 1.12
N LYS A 282 -9.84 -15.40 0.38
CA LYS A 282 -10.81 -15.40 -0.72
C LYS A 282 -10.11 -14.99 -2.00
N GLY A 283 -10.10 -15.87 -2.98
CA GLY A 283 -9.37 -15.65 -4.22
C GLY A 283 -9.19 -16.89 -5.05
N ASP A 284 -8.14 -16.84 -5.87
CA ASP A 284 -7.75 -17.87 -6.82
C ASP A 284 -6.27 -18.25 -6.55
N LEU A 285 -5.97 -19.55 -6.55
CA LEU A 285 -4.63 -20.11 -6.41
C LEU A 285 -4.32 -20.99 -7.63
N ILE A 286 -3.16 -20.83 -8.25
CA ILE A 286 -2.77 -21.59 -9.45
C ILE A 286 -1.34 -22.11 -9.28
N TYR A 287 -1.20 -23.44 -9.33
CA TYR A 287 0.04 -24.11 -9.67
C TYR A 287 0.18 -24.12 -11.20
N HIS A 288 1.22 -23.47 -11.71
CA HIS A 288 1.45 -23.44 -13.15
C HIS A 288 1.76 -24.86 -13.67
N HIS A 289 1.31 -25.16 -14.89
CA HIS A 289 1.42 -26.51 -15.46
C HIS A 289 2.79 -26.81 -16.07
N GLN A 290 3.56 -25.77 -16.43
CA GLN A 290 4.87 -25.88 -17.08
C GLN A 290 6.00 -25.20 -16.31
N GLU A 291 5.66 -24.19 -15.52
CA GLU A 291 6.62 -23.30 -14.87
C GLU A 291 6.61 -23.65 -13.38
N GLN A 292 7.74 -23.53 -12.71
CA GLN A 292 7.86 -23.84 -11.28
C GLN A 292 7.37 -22.68 -10.42
N ILE A 293 6.13 -22.24 -10.65
CA ILE A 293 5.55 -21.04 -10.04
C ILE A 293 4.13 -21.35 -9.53
N LEU A 294 3.88 -20.96 -8.29
CA LEU A 294 2.56 -20.90 -7.67
C LEU A 294 2.13 -19.43 -7.60
N CYS A 295 0.90 -19.13 -7.99
CA CYS A 295 0.32 -17.79 -7.91
C CYS A 295 -0.95 -17.80 -7.07
N TYR A 296 -1.01 -16.95 -6.05
CA TYR A 296 -2.24 -16.62 -5.34
C TYR A 296 -2.66 -15.19 -5.67
N VAL A 297 -3.96 -14.96 -5.91
CA VAL A 297 -4.56 -13.63 -6.08
C VAL A 297 -5.88 -13.59 -5.31
N GLY A 298 -6.03 -12.64 -4.39
CA GLY A 298 -7.25 -12.47 -3.58
C GLY A 298 -7.58 -11.04 -3.22
N GLU A 299 -8.65 -10.87 -2.46
CA GLU A 299 -9.21 -9.55 -2.08
C GLU A 299 -8.59 -8.97 -0.79
N GLN A 300 -7.91 -9.80 0.00
CA GLN A 300 -7.31 -9.36 1.27
C GLN A 300 -6.05 -8.53 1.02
N ASN A 301 -5.98 -7.34 1.62
CA ASN A 301 -4.78 -6.51 1.53
C ASN A 301 -3.63 -7.05 2.37
N LEU A 302 -2.67 -7.71 1.69
CA LEU A 302 -1.47 -8.25 2.32
C LEU A 302 -0.52 -7.15 2.82
N LEU A 303 -0.53 -5.98 2.20
CA LEU A 303 0.34 -4.85 2.53
C LEU A 303 -0.27 -3.90 3.57
N GLN A 304 -1.45 -4.23 4.11
CA GLN A 304 -2.14 -3.39 5.09
C GLN A 304 -1.43 -3.40 6.45
N THR A 305 -1.19 -2.21 6.99
CA THR A 305 -0.72 -2.01 8.35
C THR A 305 -1.86 -1.70 9.31
N THR A 306 -1.72 -2.13 10.56
CA THR A 306 -2.71 -1.91 11.63
C THR A 306 -2.59 -0.54 12.32
N SER A 307 -1.59 0.26 11.98
CA SER A 307 -1.25 1.44 12.78
C SER A 307 -2.00 2.71 12.37
N LYS A 308 -2.44 3.51 13.35
CA LYS A 308 -3.14 4.78 13.13
C LYS A 308 -2.13 5.91 12.91
N ARG A 309 -2.14 6.49 11.70
CA ARG A 309 -1.27 7.62 11.32
C ARG A 309 -1.67 8.97 11.94
N ASP A 310 -2.83 9.06 12.58
CA ASP A 310 -3.56 10.33 12.71
C ASP A 310 -2.92 11.41 13.62
N GLN A 311 -1.87 11.11 14.40
CA GLN A 311 -1.29 12.08 15.35
C GLN A 311 0.23 11.94 15.57
N ILE A 312 1.01 11.74 14.52
CA ILE A 312 2.48 11.77 14.65
C ILE A 312 2.96 13.23 14.69
N ASN A 313 2.95 13.83 15.89
CA ASN A 313 3.39 15.21 16.11
C ASN A 313 4.81 15.31 16.69
N ASP A 314 5.32 14.20 17.25
CA ASP A 314 6.60 14.11 17.94
C ASP A 314 7.30 12.77 17.63
N ILE A 315 8.62 12.74 17.85
CA ILE A 315 9.47 11.58 17.56
C ILE A 315 9.15 10.36 18.45
N PRO A 316 8.85 10.50 19.76
CA PRO A 316 8.38 9.38 20.57
C PRO A 316 7.06 8.79 20.05
N ALA A 317 6.15 9.62 19.55
CA ALA A 317 4.90 9.16 18.94
C ALA A 317 5.17 8.38 17.63
N LEU A 318 6.08 8.88 16.79
CA LEU A 318 6.54 8.19 15.58
C LEU A 318 7.18 6.82 15.93
N ARG A 319 8.04 6.78 16.94
CA ARG A 319 8.65 5.53 17.42
C ARG A 319 7.60 4.55 17.93
N GLY A 320 6.65 5.03 18.73
CA GLY A 320 5.54 4.23 19.24
C GLY A 320 4.74 3.61 18.10
N HIS A 321 4.40 4.42 17.10
CA HIS A 321 3.72 4.01 15.87
C HIS A 321 4.49 2.93 15.11
N LEU A 322 5.79 3.13 14.85
CA LEU A 322 6.63 2.15 14.15
C LEU A 322 6.82 0.85 14.95
N ARG A 323 6.84 0.94 16.28
CA ARG A 323 6.93 -0.23 17.17
C ARG A 323 5.66 -1.07 17.14
N THR A 324 4.49 -0.45 17.15
CA THR A 324 3.20 -1.17 17.13
C THR A 324 2.74 -1.56 15.73
N MET A 325 3.42 -1.07 14.69
CA MET A 325 3.12 -1.40 13.30
C MET A 325 3.29 -2.90 13.02
N THR A 326 2.20 -3.57 12.71
CA THR A 326 2.17 -4.98 12.30
C THR A 326 1.42 -5.17 10.99
N MET A 327 1.75 -6.26 10.29
CA MET A 327 1.09 -6.71 9.05
C MET A 327 0.40 -8.07 9.29
N PRO A 328 -0.72 -8.11 10.04
CA PRO A 328 -1.33 -9.37 10.48
C PRO A 328 -1.80 -10.23 9.32
N GLN A 329 -2.32 -9.61 8.24
CA GLN A 329 -2.78 -10.35 7.06
C GLN A 329 -1.62 -11.02 6.33
N TYR A 330 -0.50 -10.32 6.17
CA TYR A 330 0.73 -10.90 5.61
C TYR A 330 1.26 -12.04 6.46
N GLN A 331 1.38 -11.86 7.77
CA GLN A 331 1.89 -12.89 8.68
C GLN A 331 1.04 -14.17 8.61
N ARG A 332 -0.28 -14.03 8.69
CA ARG A 332 -1.21 -15.16 8.57
C ARG A 332 -1.15 -15.80 7.19
N PHE A 333 -0.99 -15.00 6.13
CA PHE A 333 -0.83 -15.49 4.77
C PHE A 333 0.44 -16.31 4.62
N GLN A 334 1.57 -15.80 5.11
CA GLN A 334 2.86 -16.51 5.10
C GLN A 334 2.76 -17.83 5.86
N GLU A 335 2.18 -17.85 7.06
CA GLU A 335 2.03 -19.07 7.87
C GLU A 335 1.18 -20.14 7.16
N LEU A 336 -0.02 -19.76 6.69
CA LEU A 336 -0.92 -20.70 6.03
C LEU A 336 -0.38 -21.16 4.67
N MET A 337 0.36 -20.30 3.97
CA MET A 337 0.94 -20.64 2.68
C MET A 337 2.20 -21.51 2.81
N LEU A 338 3.02 -21.30 3.84
CA LEU A 338 4.09 -22.23 4.20
C LEU A 338 3.54 -23.62 4.54
N ASN A 339 2.46 -23.70 5.34
CA ASN A 339 1.80 -24.98 5.64
C ASN A 339 1.24 -25.67 4.38
N LEU A 340 0.81 -24.90 3.38
CA LEU A 340 0.31 -25.43 2.11
C LEU A 340 1.43 -26.04 1.24
N ILE A 341 2.59 -25.39 1.17
CA ILE A 341 3.70 -25.79 0.29
C ILE A 341 4.64 -26.82 0.92
N ARG A 342 4.67 -26.91 2.26
CA ARG A 342 5.29 -28.01 3.01
C ARG A 342 4.64 -29.34 2.69
#